data_AF-A0A0N0T468-F1
#
_entry.id   AF-A0A0N0T468-F1
#
_cell.length_a   1.000
_cell.length_b   1.000
_cell.length_c   1.000
_cell.angle_alpha   90.00
_cell.angle_beta   90.00
_cell.angle_gamma   90.00
#
_symmetry.space_group_name_H-M   'P 1'
#
loop_
_entity.id
_entity.type
_entity.pdbx_description
1 polymer ?
#
loop_
_entity_poly.entity_id
_entity_poly.type
_entity_poly.pdbx_seq_one_letter_code
_entity_poly.pdbx_strand_id
1 'polypeptide(L)'
;MPYQTAVTVQAALPPDRVAEVREVLHEAGPKSTAGELFPFAEIPGIHFARVVLVPEGPGGATADMPPSVVYMSEVDGPVEAHLTDLVRKAGDGLDRVFGHCAGYPADGSPDAARIDWLRSHVVPCAAFYVNTVGRGRQQIEQEALLREAIEEFLDRNGPALAGRSPVEIRAAVQDHVSGREDLAWARTGPAPSPLGWRIRRAAHLVGVPLAGLVLLPLLAGALPVWAVLLRRHERRDVPDDARPSHDRIRELAGCEDFVAQNPFTAVGSVKAGPFRRITLTTVLFVVDYGVRHIFDRGDLAGVKTIHFARWLFVDGKRRVIFASNYDGSLESYMDDFIDKVAWGLNAVFSNGLGYPRVRWLLLDGARDEQAFKNYLRCHQVPTQVWYSAYDTSTAHDLDINARIRAGLFGHLGPAETEAWLALF
;
A
#
# COMPACT_ATOMS: atom_id res chain seq x y z
N MET A 1 5.77 1.63 19.86
CA MET A 1 5.97 1.18 18.46
C MET A 1 4.73 1.54 17.69
N PRO A 2 4.83 2.43 16.71
CA PRO A 2 3.76 2.53 15.73
C PRO A 2 3.76 1.21 14.95
N TYR A 3 2.63 0.51 14.92
CA TYR A 3 2.39 -0.46 13.87
C TYR A 3 1.76 0.31 12.73
N GLN A 4 2.27 0.12 11.52
CA GLN A 4 1.66 0.73 10.35
C GLN A 4 0.27 0.12 10.14
N THR A 5 -0.73 0.99 10.00
CA THR A 5 -2.14 0.62 9.86
C THR A 5 -2.67 1.21 8.55
N ALA A 6 -3.38 0.41 7.77
CA ALA A 6 -4.17 0.91 6.66
C ALA A 6 -5.50 1.48 7.18
N VAL A 7 -5.77 2.74 6.89
CA VAL A 7 -7.07 3.38 7.06
C VAL A 7 -7.71 3.51 5.69
N THR A 8 -8.94 3.02 5.57
CA THR A 8 -9.77 3.20 4.37
C THR A 8 -11.15 3.65 4.81
N VAL A 9 -11.60 4.80 4.32
CA VAL A 9 -12.97 5.29 4.50
C VAL A 9 -13.63 5.30 3.13
N GLN A 10 -14.78 4.65 3.00
CA GLN A 10 -15.55 4.59 1.75
C GLN A 10 -16.96 5.09 2.01
N ALA A 11 -17.40 6.09 1.24
CA ALA A 11 -18.74 6.64 1.36
C ALA A 11 -19.42 6.74 -0.01
N ALA A 12 -20.67 6.28 -0.07
CA ALA A 12 -21.47 6.36 -1.28
C ALA A 12 -21.71 7.82 -1.67
N LEU A 13 -21.51 8.12 -2.94
CA LEU A 13 -21.71 9.42 -3.54
C LEU A 13 -22.99 9.37 -4.39
N PRO A 14 -23.94 10.30 -4.22
CA PRO A 14 -25.06 10.44 -5.13
C PRO A 14 -24.56 10.69 -6.57
N PRO A 15 -25.11 10.01 -7.60
CA PRO A 15 -24.62 10.14 -8.98
C PRO A 15 -24.62 11.57 -9.52
N ASP A 16 -25.56 12.40 -9.08
CA ASP A 16 -25.69 13.81 -9.43
C ASP A 16 -24.61 14.71 -8.82
N ARG A 17 -23.82 14.20 -7.84
CA ARG A 17 -22.73 14.93 -7.17
C ARG A 17 -21.33 14.55 -7.65
N VAL A 18 -21.24 13.65 -8.62
CA VAL A 18 -19.96 13.11 -9.13
C VAL A 18 -19.13 14.20 -9.81
N ALA A 19 -19.77 15.13 -10.52
CA ALA A 19 -19.09 16.21 -11.22
C ALA A 19 -18.45 17.19 -10.23
N GLU A 20 -19.18 17.62 -9.21
CA GLU A 20 -18.67 18.55 -8.19
C GLU A 20 -17.48 17.95 -7.43
N VAL A 21 -17.59 16.70 -6.98
CA VAL A 21 -16.45 16.06 -6.27
C VAL A 21 -15.24 15.91 -7.18
N ARG A 22 -15.43 15.57 -8.46
CA ARG A 22 -14.33 15.48 -9.42
C ARG A 22 -13.62 16.82 -9.59
N GLU A 23 -14.37 17.91 -9.64
CA GLU A 23 -13.82 19.27 -9.71
C GLU A 23 -13.03 19.61 -8.45
N VAL A 24 -13.58 19.33 -7.25
CA VAL A 24 -12.87 19.53 -5.97
C VAL A 24 -11.54 18.75 -5.93
N LEU A 25 -11.53 17.50 -6.38
CA LEU A 25 -10.29 16.70 -6.46
C LEU A 25 -9.31 17.21 -7.52
N HIS A 26 -9.80 17.81 -8.60
CA HIS A 26 -8.96 18.43 -9.62
C HIS A 26 -8.32 19.72 -9.11
N GLU A 27 -9.08 20.57 -8.41
CA GLU A 27 -8.60 21.79 -7.77
C GLU A 27 -7.57 21.53 -6.67
N ALA A 28 -7.78 20.47 -5.88
CA ALA A 28 -6.82 20.04 -4.87
C ALA A 28 -5.44 19.72 -5.48
N GLY A 29 -5.43 19.33 -6.76
CA GLY A 29 -4.27 19.15 -7.62
C GLY A 29 -3.40 17.95 -7.23
N PRO A 30 -2.70 17.33 -8.20
CA PRO A 30 -1.70 16.34 -7.91
C PRO A 30 -0.46 17.04 -7.37
N LYS A 31 -0.39 17.19 -6.05
CA LYS A 31 0.85 17.56 -5.36
C LYS A 31 1.17 16.45 -4.38
N SER A 32 2.27 15.75 -4.65
CA SER A 32 2.92 14.82 -3.71
C SER A 32 3.13 15.43 -2.31
N THR A 33 3.08 16.76 -2.22
CA THR A 33 3.16 17.59 -1.03
C THR A 33 1.84 18.31 -0.79
N ALA A 34 0.93 17.66 -0.05
CA ALA A 34 -0.17 18.26 0.72
C ALA A 34 -0.59 19.69 0.31
N GLY A 35 -1.57 19.81 -0.58
CA GLY A 35 -2.17 21.09 -0.92
C GLY A 35 -2.95 21.71 0.26
N GLU A 36 -3.32 22.99 0.15
CA GLU A 36 -4.06 23.72 1.19
C GLU A 36 -5.34 22.98 1.62
N LEU A 37 -6.00 22.28 0.68
CA LEU A 37 -7.24 21.57 0.98
C LEU A 37 -7.02 20.31 1.84
N PHE A 38 -5.86 19.65 1.68
CA PHE A 38 -5.51 18.42 2.40
C PHE A 38 -4.09 18.53 2.96
N PRO A 39 -3.90 19.16 4.14
CA PRO A 39 -2.59 19.34 4.76
C PRO A 39 -2.07 18.03 5.39
N PHE A 40 -1.96 16.96 4.60
CA PHE A 40 -1.55 15.63 5.09
C PHE A 40 -0.17 15.62 5.74
N ALA A 41 0.73 16.52 5.33
CA ALA A 41 2.04 16.68 5.96
C ALA A 41 1.98 17.14 7.43
N GLU A 42 0.89 17.78 7.84
CA GLU A 42 0.68 18.21 9.23
C GLU A 42 0.02 17.15 10.11
N ILE A 43 -0.45 16.04 9.53
CA ILE A 43 -1.10 14.96 10.26
C ILE A 43 -0.05 13.94 10.70
N PRO A 44 0.15 13.72 12.01
CA PRO A 44 1.20 12.86 12.50
C PRO A 44 1.10 11.42 11.97
N GLY A 45 2.24 10.86 11.59
CA GLY A 45 2.35 9.44 11.31
C GLY A 45 1.84 8.98 9.93
N ILE A 46 1.34 9.87 9.07
CA ILE A 46 1.00 9.50 7.69
C ILE A 46 2.28 9.16 6.92
N HIS A 47 2.33 7.97 6.33
CA HIS A 47 3.32 7.61 5.31
C HIS A 47 2.84 8.03 3.93
N PHE A 48 1.61 7.63 3.60
CA PHE A 48 0.95 7.96 2.35
C PHE A 48 -0.53 8.25 2.61
N ALA A 49 -1.11 9.14 1.81
CA ALA A 49 -2.55 9.40 1.82
C ALA A 49 -3.06 9.64 0.41
N ARG A 50 -4.32 9.29 0.14
CA ARG A 50 -5.01 9.63 -1.11
C ARG A 50 -6.50 9.77 -0.94
N VAL A 51 -7.10 10.54 -1.84
CA VAL A 51 -8.55 10.61 -2.03
C VAL A 51 -8.84 10.27 -3.49
N VAL A 52 -9.70 9.28 -3.71
CA VAL A 52 -10.07 8.82 -5.06
C VAL A 52 -11.58 8.76 -5.22
N LEU A 53 -12.04 9.08 -6.42
CA LEU A 53 -13.42 8.91 -6.84
C LEU A 53 -13.56 7.56 -7.56
N VAL A 54 -14.22 6.61 -6.90
CA VAL A 54 -14.54 5.32 -7.49
C VAL A 54 -15.81 5.46 -8.33
N PRO A 55 -15.77 5.16 -9.64
CA PRO A 55 -16.92 5.32 -10.51
C PRO A 55 -18.03 4.30 -10.19
N GLU A 56 -19.21 4.53 -10.76
CA GLU A 56 -20.27 3.52 -10.79
C GLU A 56 -19.75 2.22 -11.44
N GLY A 57 -20.18 1.08 -10.90
CA GLY A 57 -19.76 -0.24 -11.37
C GLY A 57 -20.94 -1.13 -11.71
N PRO A 58 -20.80 -2.06 -12.68
CA PRO A 58 -21.89 -2.91 -13.13
C PRO A 58 -22.37 -3.84 -12.01
N GLY A 59 -23.66 -3.78 -11.67
CA GLY A 59 -24.30 -4.63 -10.67
C GLY A 59 -24.56 -6.07 -11.14
N GLY A 60 -24.36 -6.35 -12.43
CA GLY A 60 -24.68 -7.63 -13.05
C GLY A 60 -26.18 -7.89 -13.04
N ALA A 61 -26.62 -8.90 -12.28
CA ALA A 61 -28.04 -9.23 -12.10
C ALA A 61 -28.73 -8.40 -10.99
N THR A 62 -27.99 -7.50 -10.33
CA THR A 62 -28.48 -6.60 -9.28
C THR A 62 -28.31 -5.15 -9.72
N ALA A 63 -28.90 -4.20 -8.97
CA ALA A 63 -28.69 -2.78 -9.21
C ALA A 63 -27.19 -2.43 -9.23
N ASP A 64 -26.85 -1.48 -10.09
CA ASP A 64 -25.50 -0.96 -10.24
C ASP A 64 -24.95 -0.44 -8.90
N MET A 65 -23.63 -0.56 -8.77
CA MET A 65 -22.94 -0.19 -7.56
C MET A 65 -22.64 1.30 -7.64
N PRO A 66 -23.12 2.11 -6.68
CA PRO A 66 -23.04 3.55 -6.80
C PRO A 66 -21.58 4.03 -6.84
N PRO A 67 -21.34 5.21 -7.41
CA PRO A 67 -20.06 5.88 -7.24
C PRO A 67 -19.80 6.12 -5.75
N SER A 68 -18.53 6.22 -5.39
CA SER A 68 -18.15 6.47 -3.99
C SER A 68 -16.85 7.25 -3.91
N VAL A 69 -16.71 8.03 -2.85
CA VAL A 69 -15.43 8.61 -2.49
C VAL A 69 -14.70 7.68 -1.54
N VAL A 70 -13.41 7.48 -1.79
CA VAL A 70 -12.56 6.65 -0.96
C VAL A 70 -11.34 7.45 -0.50
N TYR A 71 -11.23 7.64 0.81
CA TYR A 71 -10.00 8.09 1.46
C TYR A 71 -9.19 6.87 1.89
N MET A 72 -7.89 6.90 1.61
CA MET A 72 -6.97 5.82 1.90
C MET A 72 -5.68 6.39 2.48
N SER A 73 -5.22 5.88 3.63
CA SER A 73 -3.92 6.27 4.19
C SER A 73 -3.22 5.12 4.90
N GLU A 74 -1.91 5.12 4.87
CA GLU A 74 -1.05 4.26 5.67
C GLU A 74 -0.43 5.09 6.79
N VAL A 75 -0.73 4.74 8.03
CA VAL A 75 -0.44 5.59 9.20
C VAL A 75 0.21 4.82 10.33
N ASP A 76 1.02 5.52 11.09
CA ASP A 76 1.58 5.04 12.35
C ASP A 76 0.55 5.15 13.48
N GLY A 77 0.13 4.01 14.03
CA GLY A 77 -0.73 3.96 15.21
C GLY A 77 -2.19 3.59 14.92
N PRO A 78 -3.10 3.84 15.89
CA PRO A 78 -4.48 3.37 15.80
C PRO A 78 -5.34 4.25 14.89
N VAL A 79 -6.29 3.61 14.20
CA VAL A 79 -7.26 4.28 13.30
C VAL A 79 -7.96 5.46 13.97
N GLU A 80 -8.39 5.31 15.23
CA GLU A 80 -9.14 6.34 15.96
C GLU A 80 -8.36 7.63 16.20
N ALA A 81 -7.07 7.52 16.54
CA ALA A 81 -6.21 8.69 16.70
C ALA A 81 -6.04 9.42 15.36
N HIS A 82 -5.83 8.64 14.29
CA HIS A 82 -5.72 9.17 12.94
C HIS A 82 -6.99 9.88 12.47
N LEU A 83 -8.18 9.30 12.68
CA LEU A 83 -9.44 9.95 12.32
C LEU A 83 -9.64 11.28 13.06
N THR A 84 -9.24 11.33 14.33
CA THR A 84 -9.29 12.56 15.13
C THR A 84 -8.38 13.64 14.57
N ASP A 85 -7.11 13.30 14.28
CA ASP A 85 -6.16 14.25 13.69
C ASP A 85 -6.56 14.66 12.27
N LEU A 86 -7.11 13.75 11.47
CA LEU A 86 -7.61 14.00 10.13
C LEU A 86 -8.76 15.03 10.15
N VAL A 87 -9.75 14.88 11.03
CA VAL A 87 -10.85 15.86 11.16
C VAL A 87 -10.32 17.22 11.63
N ARG A 88 -9.41 17.22 12.62
CA ARG A 88 -8.85 18.46 13.17
C ARG A 88 -8.01 19.25 12.16
N LYS A 89 -7.28 18.57 11.27
CA LYS A 89 -6.32 19.19 10.35
C LYS A 89 -6.87 19.38 8.94
N ALA A 90 -7.69 18.45 8.45
CA ALA A 90 -8.21 18.45 7.09
C ALA A 90 -9.75 18.56 7.05
N GLY A 91 -10.38 19.08 8.10
CA GLY A 91 -11.84 19.23 8.21
C GLY A 91 -12.46 19.92 7.00
N ASP A 92 -11.90 21.04 6.56
CA ASP A 92 -12.38 21.79 5.39
C ASP A 92 -12.31 20.95 4.10
N GLY A 93 -11.24 20.19 3.92
CA GLY A 93 -11.08 19.26 2.78
C GLY A 93 -12.05 18.10 2.83
N LEU A 94 -12.30 17.55 4.03
CA LEU A 94 -13.31 16.53 4.22
C LEU A 94 -14.71 17.07 3.95
N ASP A 95 -15.02 18.29 4.39
CA ASP A 95 -16.32 18.93 4.17
C ASP A 95 -16.58 19.15 2.66
N ARG A 96 -15.58 19.66 1.91
CA ARG A 96 -15.71 19.89 0.46
C ARG A 96 -15.85 18.60 -0.36
N VAL A 97 -15.43 17.45 0.17
CA VAL A 97 -15.49 16.17 -0.55
C VAL A 97 -16.61 15.27 -0.02
N PHE A 98 -16.55 14.90 1.26
CA PHE A 98 -17.53 14.03 1.90
C PHE A 98 -18.84 14.74 2.22
N GLY A 99 -18.90 16.08 2.24
CA GLY A 99 -20.17 16.83 2.34
C GLY A 99 -21.16 16.52 1.22
N HIS A 100 -20.69 15.99 0.09
CA HIS A 100 -21.52 15.48 -0.99
C HIS A 100 -22.00 14.04 -0.78
N CYS A 101 -21.45 13.29 0.18
CA CYS A 101 -21.79 11.90 0.46
C CYS A 101 -23.02 11.77 1.36
N ALA A 102 -23.71 10.63 1.21
CA ALA A 102 -24.94 10.37 1.97
C ALA A 102 -24.68 10.34 3.49
N GLY A 103 -25.45 11.14 4.24
CA GLY A 103 -25.45 11.13 5.70
C GLY A 103 -24.24 11.82 6.34
N TYR A 104 -23.40 12.52 5.57
CA TYR A 104 -22.31 13.32 6.14
C TYR A 104 -22.85 14.43 7.06
N PRO A 105 -22.18 14.75 8.18
CA PRO A 105 -22.63 15.81 9.09
C PRO A 105 -22.76 17.16 8.39
N ALA A 106 -23.83 17.90 8.69
CA ALA A 106 -24.06 19.22 8.13
C ALA A 106 -23.03 20.25 8.63
N ASP A 107 -22.85 21.33 7.86
CA ASP A 107 -21.97 22.44 8.23
C ASP A 107 -22.25 22.96 9.64
N GLY A 108 -21.18 23.24 10.39
CA GLY A 108 -21.25 23.66 11.79
C GLY A 108 -21.49 22.53 12.81
N SER A 109 -21.61 21.27 12.36
CA SER A 109 -21.58 20.11 13.27
C SER A 109 -20.26 20.04 14.05
N PRO A 110 -20.25 19.50 15.28
CA PRO A 110 -19.00 19.32 16.03
C PRO A 110 -18.11 18.25 15.38
N ASP A 111 -16.79 18.35 15.58
CA ASP A 111 -15.81 17.37 15.08
C ASP A 111 -16.15 15.93 15.45
N ALA A 112 -16.71 15.71 16.65
CA ALA A 112 -17.14 14.40 17.11
C ALA A 112 -18.14 13.73 16.14
N ALA A 113 -19.05 14.50 15.53
CA ALA A 113 -20.00 13.97 14.55
C ALA A 113 -19.31 13.50 13.27
N ARG A 114 -18.28 14.24 12.81
CA ARG A 114 -17.45 13.85 11.66
C ARG A 114 -16.63 12.61 11.97
N ILE A 115 -16.00 12.55 13.15
CA ILE A 115 -15.22 11.38 13.59
C ILE A 115 -16.11 10.14 13.64
N ASP A 116 -17.30 10.24 14.23
CA ASP A 116 -18.25 9.12 14.33
C ASP A 116 -18.73 8.67 12.94
N TRP A 117 -19.01 9.62 12.04
CA TRP A 117 -19.36 9.30 10.66
C TRP A 117 -18.22 8.63 9.91
N LEU A 118 -16.98 9.13 10.00
CA LEU A 118 -15.82 8.50 9.37
C LEU A 118 -15.62 7.09 9.90
N ARG A 119 -15.74 6.89 11.22
CA ARG A 119 -15.62 5.58 11.88
C ARG A 119 -16.64 4.59 11.33
N SER A 120 -17.90 5.00 11.13
CA SER A 120 -18.93 4.12 10.57
C SER A 120 -18.72 3.77 9.09
N HIS A 121 -17.85 4.50 8.40
CA HIS A 121 -17.49 4.30 6.99
C HIS A 121 -16.11 3.65 6.80
N VAL A 122 -15.45 3.23 7.89
CA VAL A 122 -14.18 2.50 7.79
C VAL A 122 -14.41 1.12 7.18
N VAL A 123 -13.66 0.82 6.12
CA VAL A 123 -13.66 -0.49 5.45
C VAL A 123 -12.37 -1.25 5.79
N PRO A 124 -12.46 -2.48 6.33
CA PRO A 124 -11.27 -3.27 6.63
C PRO A 124 -10.61 -3.78 5.35
N CYS A 125 -9.29 -3.82 5.34
CA CYS A 125 -8.53 -4.52 4.30
C CYS A 125 -8.80 -6.02 4.38
N ALA A 126 -9.02 -6.65 3.22
CA ALA A 126 -9.03 -8.09 3.07
C ALA A 126 -7.60 -8.67 3.12
N ALA A 127 -6.61 -7.91 2.62
CA ALA A 127 -5.19 -8.17 2.80
C ALA A 127 -4.42 -6.84 2.81
N PHE A 128 -3.38 -6.73 3.63
CA PHE A 128 -2.53 -5.54 3.71
C PHE A 128 -1.05 -5.92 3.81
N TYR A 129 -0.29 -5.51 2.79
CA TYR A 129 1.15 -5.66 2.71
C TYR A 129 1.84 -4.39 3.19
N VAL A 130 2.89 -4.57 3.98
CA VAL A 130 3.82 -3.55 4.45
C VAL A 130 5.21 -4.04 4.10
N ASN A 131 5.99 -3.22 3.38
CA ASN A 131 7.34 -3.58 2.98
C ASN A 131 8.19 -3.98 4.19
N THR A 132 8.38 -3.06 5.13
CA THR A 132 9.14 -3.31 6.35
C THR A 132 8.30 -2.98 7.57
N VAL A 133 7.85 -4.02 8.27
CA VAL A 133 6.97 -3.90 9.44
C VAL A 133 7.72 -3.26 10.62
N GLY A 134 7.11 -2.22 11.21
CA GLY A 134 7.60 -1.58 12.43
C GLY A 134 8.59 -0.45 12.20
N ARG A 135 8.86 -0.09 10.93
CA ARG A 135 9.61 1.12 10.58
C ARG A 135 8.62 2.28 10.41
N GLY A 136 8.43 3.07 11.45
CA GLY A 136 7.52 4.22 11.43
C GLY A 136 8.04 5.40 10.61
N ARG A 137 7.17 6.35 10.27
CA ARG A 137 7.45 7.54 9.46
C ARG A 137 8.60 8.37 10.02
N GLN A 138 8.56 8.67 11.33
CA GLN A 138 9.62 9.45 11.98
C GLN A 138 10.98 8.75 11.87
N GLN A 139 11.00 7.43 12.04
CA GLN A 139 12.23 6.65 11.92
C GLN A 139 12.77 6.71 10.48
N ILE A 140 11.91 6.63 9.47
CA ILE A 140 12.31 6.74 8.05
C ILE A 140 13.03 8.06 7.79
N GLU A 141 12.43 9.18 8.17
CA GLU A 141 13.00 10.51 7.95
C GLU A 141 14.31 10.69 8.73
N GLN A 142 14.34 10.23 9.98
CA GLN A 142 15.54 10.25 10.80
C GLN A 142 16.68 9.43 10.17
N GLU A 143 16.38 8.23 9.67
CA GLU A 143 17.36 7.36 9.00
C GLU A 143 17.88 7.96 7.69
N ALA A 144 17.05 8.68 6.94
CA ALA A 144 17.49 9.45 5.77
C ALA A 144 18.44 10.60 6.16
N LEU A 145 18.06 11.42 7.14
CA LEU A 145 18.89 12.51 7.65
C LEU A 145 20.24 12.01 8.22
N LEU A 146 20.25 10.85 8.87
CA LEU A 146 21.48 10.22 9.35
C LEU A 146 22.40 9.85 8.20
N ARG A 147 21.87 9.25 7.13
CA ARG A 147 22.67 8.88 5.96
C ARG A 147 23.29 10.12 5.32
N GLU A 148 22.49 11.14 5.03
CA GLU A 148 22.96 12.40 4.44
C GLU A 148 24.08 13.04 5.28
N ALA A 149 23.93 13.07 6.61
CA ALA A 149 24.94 13.61 7.52
C ALA A 149 26.25 12.82 7.48
N ILE A 150 26.19 11.49 7.36
CA ILE A 150 27.38 10.63 7.26
C ILE A 150 28.04 10.78 5.90
N GLU A 151 27.29 10.79 4.81
CA GLU A 151 27.80 11.00 3.45
C GLU A 151 28.51 12.35 3.36
N GLU A 152 27.90 13.43 3.84
CA GLU A 152 28.52 14.76 3.86
C GLU A 152 29.80 14.78 4.71
N PHE A 153 29.87 14.00 5.79
CA PHE A 153 31.09 13.85 6.58
C PHE A 153 32.17 13.09 5.82
N LEU A 154 31.82 11.96 5.19
CA LEU A 154 32.75 11.12 4.43
C LEU A 154 33.30 11.88 3.21
N ASP A 155 32.46 12.59 2.47
CA ASP A 155 32.86 13.38 1.30
C ASP A 155 33.84 14.49 1.69
N ARG A 156 33.56 15.23 2.77
CA ARG A 156 34.43 16.31 3.25
C ARG A 156 35.78 15.79 3.77
N ASN A 157 35.81 14.61 4.37
CA ASN A 157 37.00 14.05 5.03
C ASN A 157 37.70 12.96 4.20
N GLY A 158 37.21 12.64 3.00
CA GLY A 158 37.71 11.57 2.14
C GLY A 158 39.24 11.54 2.00
N PRO A 159 39.91 12.67 1.68
CA PRO A 159 41.38 12.71 1.59
C PRO A 159 42.10 12.35 2.90
N ALA A 160 41.55 12.72 4.05
CA ALA A 160 42.13 12.41 5.36
C ALA A 160 41.85 10.96 5.81
N LEU A 161 40.84 10.33 5.22
CA LEU A 161 40.41 8.96 5.52
C LEU A 161 40.97 7.92 4.54
N ALA A 162 41.46 8.33 3.36
CA ALA A 162 41.85 7.47 2.24
C ALA A 162 42.93 6.40 2.53
N GLY A 163 43.68 6.53 3.64
CA GLY A 163 44.69 5.55 4.08
C GLY A 163 44.33 4.79 5.36
N ARG A 164 43.14 5.01 5.93
CA ARG A 164 42.70 4.38 7.17
C ARG A 164 42.04 3.04 6.92
N SER A 165 42.13 2.15 7.91
CA SER A 165 41.39 0.89 7.89
C SER A 165 39.87 1.12 7.99
N PRO A 166 39.03 0.19 7.49
CA PRO A 166 37.58 0.27 7.64
C PRO A 166 37.10 0.52 9.07
N VAL A 167 37.78 -0.09 10.06
CA VAL A 167 37.46 0.08 11.49
C VAL A 167 37.74 1.51 11.95
N GLU A 168 38.84 2.11 11.52
CA GLU A 168 39.19 3.50 11.86
C GLU A 168 38.27 4.51 11.16
N ILE A 169 37.85 4.24 9.91
CA ILE A 169 36.87 5.08 9.21
C ILE A 169 35.52 5.01 9.93
N ARG A 170 35.05 3.81 10.28
CA ARG A 170 33.81 3.64 11.04
C ARG A 170 33.88 4.31 12.41
N ALA A 171 35.01 4.21 13.12
CA ALA A 171 35.21 4.92 14.38
C ALA A 171 35.10 6.45 14.20
N ALA A 172 35.70 7.01 13.14
CA ALA A 172 35.57 8.43 12.83
C ALA A 172 34.11 8.85 12.55
N VAL A 173 33.33 8.01 11.85
CA VAL A 173 31.89 8.24 11.63
C VAL A 173 31.13 8.17 12.96
N GLN A 174 31.42 7.19 13.82
CA GLN A 174 30.82 7.07 15.14
C GLN A 174 31.11 8.29 16.02
N ASP A 175 32.33 8.82 15.99
CA ASP A 175 32.72 10.03 16.70
C ASP A 175 31.98 11.26 16.17
N HIS A 176 31.86 11.40 14.83
CA HIS A 176 31.09 12.48 14.20
C HIS A 176 29.62 12.46 14.64
N VAL A 177 28.97 11.29 14.56
CA VAL A 177 27.57 11.13 14.99
C VAL A 177 27.44 11.31 16.52
N SER A 178 28.45 10.89 17.28
CA SER A 178 28.47 11.04 18.74
C SER A 178 28.68 12.50 19.20
N GLY A 179 29.25 13.34 18.35
CA GLY A 179 29.39 14.79 18.59
C GLY A 179 28.13 15.60 18.27
N ARG A 180 27.12 14.99 17.63
CA ARG A 180 25.88 15.66 17.19
C ARG A 180 24.70 15.31 18.09
N GLU A 181 24.10 16.31 18.72
CA GLU A 181 22.91 16.14 19.58
C GLU A 181 21.67 15.77 18.76
N ASP A 182 21.53 16.32 17.56
CA ASP A 182 20.41 16.06 16.65
C ASP A 182 20.40 14.62 16.11
N LEU A 183 21.54 13.91 16.19
CA LEU A 183 21.67 12.50 15.81
C LEU A 183 21.74 11.55 17.02
N ALA A 184 21.54 12.03 18.25
CA ALA A 184 21.67 11.21 19.45
C ALA A 184 20.73 9.97 19.45
N TRP A 185 19.56 10.08 18.82
CA TRP A 185 18.60 9.00 18.66
C TRP A 185 19.18 7.77 17.92
N ALA A 186 20.15 7.97 17.01
CA ALA A 186 20.75 6.91 16.20
C ALA A 186 21.59 5.92 17.02
N ARG A 187 22.02 6.32 18.23
CA ARG A 187 22.79 5.47 19.17
C ARG A 187 21.96 4.37 19.79
N THR A 188 20.64 4.55 19.81
CA THR A 188 19.70 3.56 20.31
C THR A 188 19.09 2.77 19.16
N GLY A 189 19.05 1.45 19.29
CA GLY A 189 18.35 0.58 18.33
C GLY A 189 16.85 0.88 18.32
N PRO A 190 16.12 0.44 17.28
CA PRO A 190 14.67 0.60 17.22
C PRO A 190 14.03 -0.05 18.45
N ALA A 191 13.00 0.59 19.01
CA ALA A 191 12.28 0.05 20.15
C ALA A 191 11.76 -1.36 19.83
N PRO A 192 11.75 -2.32 20.78
CA PRO A 192 11.21 -3.65 20.52
C PRO A 192 9.69 -3.60 20.31
N SER A 193 9.18 -4.53 19.50
CA SER A 193 7.73 -4.71 19.31
C SER A 193 7.03 -5.07 20.63
N PRO A 194 5.85 -4.48 20.95
CA PRO A 194 5.12 -4.77 22.18
C PRO A 194 4.85 -6.26 22.33
N LEU A 195 4.97 -6.78 23.56
CA LEU A 195 4.82 -8.21 23.84
C LEU A 195 3.45 -8.74 23.38
N GLY A 196 2.36 -8.00 23.63
CA GLY A 196 1.02 -8.39 23.19
C GLY A 196 0.85 -8.44 21.67
N TRP A 197 1.61 -7.63 20.91
CA TRP A 197 1.64 -7.75 19.45
C TRP A 197 2.38 -9.02 19.02
N ARG A 198 3.54 -9.31 19.63
CA ARG A 198 4.33 -10.52 19.35
C ARG A 198 3.53 -11.79 19.65
N ILE A 199 2.82 -11.82 20.78
CA ILE A 199 1.95 -12.94 21.17
C ILE A 199 0.82 -13.12 20.16
N ARG A 200 0.08 -12.05 19.82
CA ARG A 200 -1.01 -12.13 18.83
C ARG A 200 -0.51 -12.61 17.46
N ARG A 201 0.65 -12.10 17.03
CA ARG A 201 1.28 -12.51 15.78
C ARG A 201 1.67 -14.00 15.80
N ALA A 202 2.31 -14.46 16.87
CA ALA A 202 2.67 -15.87 17.04
C ALA A 202 1.44 -16.79 17.11
N ALA A 203 0.40 -16.38 17.86
CA ALA A 203 -0.85 -17.10 17.94
C ALA A 203 -1.55 -17.19 16.57
N HIS A 204 -1.54 -16.12 15.77
CA HIS A 204 -2.08 -16.13 14.42
C HIS A 204 -1.26 -17.02 13.47
N LEU A 205 0.08 -16.95 13.56
CA LEU A 205 1.02 -17.76 12.77
C LEU A 205 0.80 -19.26 12.99
N VAL A 206 0.54 -19.68 14.22
CA VAL A 206 0.36 -21.10 14.56
C VAL A 206 -1.10 -21.53 14.44
N GLY A 207 -2.04 -20.69 14.88
CA GLY A 207 -3.46 -21.01 14.94
C GLY A 207 -4.09 -21.23 13.57
N VAL A 208 -3.71 -20.45 12.56
CA VAL A 208 -4.28 -20.60 11.20
C VAL A 208 -3.87 -21.94 10.55
N PRO A 209 -2.59 -22.34 10.50
CA PRO A 209 -2.21 -23.67 10.02
C PRO A 209 -2.85 -24.82 10.81
N LEU A 210 -2.96 -24.70 12.13
CA LEU A 210 -3.63 -25.72 12.96
C LEU A 210 -5.11 -25.85 12.60
N ALA A 211 -5.82 -24.74 12.44
CA ALA A 211 -7.21 -24.76 11.97
C ALA A 211 -7.31 -25.37 10.57
N GLY A 212 -6.39 -25.03 9.66
CA GLY A 212 -6.28 -25.64 8.33
C GLY A 212 -6.07 -27.15 8.37
N LEU A 213 -5.22 -27.65 9.28
CA LEU A 213 -4.98 -29.07 9.49
C LEU A 213 -6.23 -29.81 10.00
N VAL A 214 -6.97 -29.22 10.94
CA VAL A 214 -8.25 -29.75 11.43
C VAL A 214 -9.29 -29.82 10.31
N LEU A 215 -9.33 -28.80 9.44
CA LEU A 215 -10.25 -28.74 8.32
C LEU A 215 -9.79 -29.55 7.08
N LEU A 216 -8.58 -30.13 7.11
CA LEU A 216 -7.97 -30.80 5.96
C LEU A 216 -8.86 -31.88 5.33
N PRO A 217 -9.55 -32.77 6.09
CA PRO A 217 -10.42 -33.79 5.48
C PRO A 217 -11.57 -33.17 4.68
N LEU A 218 -12.17 -32.09 5.21
CA LEU A 218 -13.24 -31.37 4.54
C LEU A 218 -12.72 -30.66 3.27
N LEU A 219 -11.57 -29.99 3.38
CA LEU A 219 -10.93 -29.31 2.26
C LEU A 219 -10.55 -30.30 1.15
N ALA A 220 -10.01 -31.47 1.50
CA ALA A 220 -9.65 -32.52 0.55
C ALA A 220 -10.87 -33.05 -0.20
N GLY A 221 -12.02 -33.21 0.46
CA GLY A 221 -13.28 -33.59 -0.19
C GLY A 221 -13.88 -32.48 -1.07
N ALA A 222 -13.75 -31.21 -0.65
CA ALA A 222 -14.26 -30.06 -1.40
C ALA A 222 -13.39 -29.70 -2.62
N LEU A 223 -12.09 -29.97 -2.57
CA LEU A 223 -11.12 -29.53 -3.59
C LEU A 223 -11.44 -30.05 -5.00
N PRO A 224 -11.78 -31.33 -5.25
CA PRO A 224 -12.16 -31.80 -6.58
C PRO A 224 -13.42 -31.10 -7.13
N VAL A 225 -14.41 -30.87 -6.27
CA VAL A 225 -15.66 -30.17 -6.64
C VAL A 225 -15.34 -28.73 -7.03
N TRP A 226 -14.55 -28.03 -6.19
CA TRP A 226 -14.10 -26.68 -6.46
C TRP A 226 -13.28 -26.61 -7.77
N ALA A 227 -12.38 -27.56 -8.00
CA ALA A 227 -11.55 -27.62 -9.21
C ALA A 227 -12.39 -27.81 -10.49
N VAL A 228 -13.41 -28.66 -10.45
CA VAL A 228 -14.35 -28.84 -11.57
C VAL A 228 -15.16 -27.56 -11.82
N LEU A 229 -15.68 -26.94 -10.76
CA LEU A 229 -16.45 -25.69 -10.86
C LEU A 229 -15.58 -24.55 -11.38
N LEU A 230 -14.35 -24.41 -10.88
CA LEU A 230 -13.36 -23.45 -11.37
C LEU A 230 -13.17 -23.62 -12.86
N ARG A 231 -12.90 -24.85 -13.32
CA ARG A 231 -12.65 -25.12 -14.73
C ARG A 231 -13.86 -24.82 -15.60
N ARG A 232 -15.08 -25.10 -15.11
CA ARG A 232 -16.34 -24.76 -15.79
C ARG A 232 -16.54 -23.24 -15.91
N HIS A 233 -16.23 -22.50 -14.85
CA HIS A 233 -16.32 -21.04 -14.86
C HIS A 233 -15.26 -20.42 -15.78
N GLU A 234 -14.00 -20.82 -15.70
CA GLU A 234 -12.92 -20.33 -16.57
C GLU A 234 -13.22 -20.52 -18.06
N ARG A 235 -13.82 -21.65 -18.45
CA ARG A 235 -14.23 -21.90 -19.85
C ARG A 235 -15.34 -20.97 -20.34
N ARG A 236 -16.10 -20.37 -19.43
CA ARG A 236 -17.20 -19.44 -19.73
C ARG A 236 -16.81 -17.98 -19.57
N ASP A 237 -15.66 -17.71 -18.97
CA ASP A 237 -15.17 -16.35 -18.80
C ASP A 237 -14.82 -15.75 -20.17
N VAL A 238 -15.32 -14.53 -20.38
CA VAL A 238 -15.05 -13.71 -21.56
C VAL A 238 -14.12 -12.58 -21.13
N PRO A 239 -12.87 -12.54 -21.63
CA PRO A 239 -11.99 -11.40 -21.44
C PRO A 239 -12.56 -10.16 -22.14
N ASP A 240 -12.22 -9.01 -21.59
CA ASP A 240 -12.38 -7.73 -22.28
C ASP A 240 -11.24 -7.56 -23.29
N ASP A 241 -11.56 -7.07 -24.48
CA ASP A 241 -10.61 -6.72 -25.54
C ASP A 241 -10.45 -5.19 -25.69
N ALA A 242 -11.12 -4.41 -24.83
CA ALA A 242 -11.03 -2.97 -24.80
C ALA A 242 -9.58 -2.49 -24.61
N ARG A 243 -9.22 -1.50 -25.41
CA ARG A 243 -7.98 -0.75 -25.25
C ARG A 243 -8.29 0.59 -24.59
N PRO A 244 -7.48 1.05 -23.64
CA PRO A 244 -7.67 2.37 -23.06
C PRO A 244 -7.54 3.43 -24.18
N SER A 245 -8.43 4.43 -24.16
CA SER A 245 -8.33 5.55 -25.08
C SER A 245 -7.08 6.39 -24.79
N HIS A 246 -6.57 7.10 -25.80
CA HIS A 246 -5.45 8.02 -25.59
C HIS A 246 -5.76 9.09 -24.52
N ASP A 247 -7.00 9.57 -24.45
CA ASP A 247 -7.43 10.55 -23.44
C ASP A 247 -7.36 9.96 -22.04
N ARG A 248 -7.77 8.70 -21.88
CA ARG A 248 -7.65 7.99 -20.61
C ARG A 248 -6.19 7.81 -20.19
N ILE A 249 -5.32 7.43 -21.12
CA ILE A 249 -3.89 7.30 -20.83
C ILE A 249 -3.30 8.66 -20.42
N ARG A 250 -3.66 9.75 -21.10
CA ARG A 250 -3.22 11.11 -20.73
C ARG A 250 -3.71 11.54 -19.34
N GLU A 251 -4.96 11.24 -19.00
CA GLU A 251 -5.53 11.53 -17.67
C GLU A 251 -4.77 10.78 -16.56
N LEU A 252 -4.49 9.48 -16.77
CA LEU A 252 -3.77 8.66 -15.80
C LEU A 252 -2.30 9.08 -15.67
N ALA A 253 -1.61 9.28 -16.79
CA ALA A 253 -0.21 9.72 -16.81
C ALA A 253 -0.04 11.11 -16.16
N GLY A 254 -1.06 11.97 -16.27
CA GLY A 254 -1.08 13.26 -15.58
C GLY A 254 -1.24 13.17 -14.05
N CYS A 255 -1.38 11.97 -13.49
CA CYS A 255 -1.44 11.68 -12.06
C CYS A 255 -0.33 10.71 -11.60
N GLU A 256 0.69 10.48 -12.43
CA GLU A 256 1.80 9.54 -12.22
C GLU A 256 3.15 10.28 -12.30
N ASP A 257 4.20 9.64 -11.77
CA ASP A 257 5.62 9.99 -11.88
C ASP A 257 6.01 11.38 -11.35
N PHE A 258 5.35 11.84 -10.26
CA PHE A 258 5.67 13.13 -9.64
C PHE A 258 6.94 13.13 -8.78
N VAL A 259 7.19 12.01 -8.10
CA VAL A 259 8.27 11.85 -7.13
C VAL A 259 8.82 10.41 -7.24
N ALA A 260 9.73 10.00 -6.34
CA ALA A 260 10.34 8.67 -6.43
C ALA A 260 9.31 7.54 -6.30
N GLN A 261 8.24 7.76 -5.52
CA GLN A 261 7.12 6.83 -5.40
C GLN A 261 5.90 7.27 -6.22
N ASN A 262 5.03 6.31 -6.49
CA ASN A 262 3.82 6.45 -7.26
C ASN A 262 2.61 5.80 -6.58
N PRO A 263 1.42 6.41 -6.69
CA PRO A 263 0.18 5.75 -6.33
C PRO A 263 -0.35 4.90 -7.49
N PHE A 264 -0.77 3.68 -7.17
CA PHE A 264 -1.63 2.89 -8.05
C PHE A 264 -2.96 2.59 -7.37
N THR A 265 -4.08 2.72 -8.08
CA THR A 265 -5.40 2.30 -7.61
C THR A 265 -6.18 1.71 -8.77
N ALA A 266 -6.66 0.47 -8.61
CA ALA A 266 -7.53 -0.19 -9.57
C ALA A 266 -8.79 -0.70 -8.88
N VAL A 267 -9.91 -0.63 -9.60
CA VAL A 267 -11.20 -1.09 -9.12
C VAL A 267 -11.75 -2.12 -10.09
N GLY A 268 -12.03 -3.31 -9.58
CA GLY A 268 -12.59 -4.41 -10.36
C GLY A 268 -13.92 -4.88 -9.80
N SER A 269 -14.89 -5.12 -10.68
CA SER A 269 -16.14 -5.78 -10.32
C SER A 269 -15.93 -7.29 -10.26
N VAL A 270 -16.37 -7.93 -9.18
CA VAL A 270 -16.24 -9.37 -8.97
C VAL A 270 -17.27 -10.10 -9.84
N LYS A 271 -16.82 -11.13 -10.57
CA LYS A 271 -17.70 -12.03 -11.33
C LYS A 271 -18.84 -12.57 -10.45
N ALA A 272 -20.04 -12.62 -11.01
CA ALA A 272 -21.25 -12.96 -10.26
C ALA A 272 -21.23 -14.39 -9.68
N GLY A 273 -21.95 -14.55 -8.56
CA GLY A 273 -22.22 -15.84 -7.93
C GLY A 273 -21.37 -16.15 -6.70
N PRO A 274 -21.86 -17.04 -5.81
CA PRO A 274 -21.18 -17.35 -4.55
C PRO A 274 -19.83 -18.03 -4.76
N PHE A 275 -19.66 -18.81 -5.83
CA PHE A 275 -18.41 -19.49 -6.15
C PHE A 275 -17.22 -18.53 -6.27
N ARG A 276 -17.37 -17.45 -7.04
CA ARG A 276 -16.31 -16.44 -7.24
C ARG A 276 -16.06 -15.63 -5.98
N ARG A 277 -17.11 -15.25 -5.26
CA ARG A 277 -16.99 -14.54 -3.97
C ARG A 277 -16.26 -15.36 -2.91
N ILE A 278 -16.61 -16.64 -2.76
CA ILE A 278 -15.95 -17.56 -1.82
C ILE A 278 -14.49 -17.76 -2.25
N THR A 279 -14.24 -18.08 -3.53
CA THR A 279 -12.89 -18.28 -4.05
C THR A 279 -12.01 -17.07 -3.79
N LEU A 280 -12.46 -15.86 -4.16
CA LEU A 280 -11.70 -14.63 -3.95
C LEU A 280 -11.50 -14.30 -2.47
N THR A 281 -12.52 -14.54 -1.62
CA THR A 281 -12.38 -14.36 -0.16
C THR A 281 -11.31 -15.30 0.40
N THR A 282 -11.32 -16.57 -0.01
CA THR A 282 -10.33 -17.56 0.42
C THR A 282 -8.93 -17.20 -0.08
N VAL A 283 -8.80 -16.78 -1.35
CA VAL A 283 -7.51 -16.34 -1.90
C VAL A 283 -6.97 -15.15 -1.11
N LEU A 284 -7.78 -14.10 -0.88
CA LEU A 284 -7.33 -12.92 -0.15
C LEU A 284 -7.01 -13.22 1.33
N PHE A 285 -7.70 -14.17 1.95
CA PHE A 285 -7.33 -14.68 3.28
C PHE A 285 -5.94 -15.33 3.28
N VAL A 286 -5.64 -16.16 2.27
CA VAL A 286 -4.31 -16.79 2.12
C VAL A 286 -3.25 -15.74 1.82
N VAL A 287 -3.55 -14.74 0.98
CA VAL A 287 -2.66 -13.62 0.69
C VAL A 287 -2.38 -12.83 1.96
N ASP A 288 -3.40 -12.45 2.76
CA ASP A 288 -3.23 -11.74 4.03
C ASP A 288 -2.32 -12.49 4.99
N TYR A 289 -2.53 -13.80 5.12
CA TYR A 289 -1.67 -14.66 5.93
C TYR A 289 -0.22 -14.65 5.41
N GLY A 290 -0.02 -14.77 4.10
CA GLY A 290 1.29 -14.75 3.46
C GLY A 290 2.03 -13.43 3.64
N VAL A 291 1.38 -12.29 3.35
CA VAL A 291 2.02 -10.97 3.50
C VAL A 291 2.33 -10.64 4.95
N ARG A 292 1.52 -11.13 5.90
CA ARG A 292 1.75 -10.90 7.34
C ARG A 292 2.92 -11.71 7.91
N HIS A 293 3.23 -12.87 7.35
CA HIS A 293 4.12 -13.85 8.01
C HIS A 293 5.28 -14.36 7.17
N ILE A 294 5.19 -14.27 5.85
CA ILE A 294 6.19 -14.78 4.91
C ILE A 294 6.89 -13.62 4.20
N PHE A 295 6.13 -12.60 3.80
CA PHE A 295 6.62 -11.46 3.02
C PHE A 295 6.71 -10.17 3.86
N ASP A 296 7.26 -10.23 5.07
CA ASP A 296 7.31 -9.09 6.01
C ASP A 296 8.66 -8.35 6.05
N ARG A 297 9.57 -8.65 5.12
CA ARG A 297 10.96 -8.16 5.09
C ARG A 297 11.39 -7.60 3.74
N GLY A 298 10.61 -6.68 3.21
CA GLY A 298 10.95 -5.86 2.04
C GLY A 298 10.93 -6.57 0.70
N ASP A 299 10.35 -7.77 0.65
CA ASP A 299 10.32 -8.60 -0.55
C ASP A 299 8.95 -9.30 -0.65
N LEU A 300 8.18 -8.91 -1.67
CA LEU A 300 6.94 -9.59 -2.05
C LEU A 300 7.21 -10.51 -3.24
N ALA A 301 7.77 -11.69 -2.94
CA ALA A 301 8.06 -12.73 -3.94
C ALA A 301 8.90 -12.22 -5.14
N GLY A 302 9.94 -11.44 -4.84
CA GLY A 302 10.90 -10.86 -5.78
C GLY A 302 10.64 -9.40 -6.15
N VAL A 303 9.47 -8.85 -5.79
CA VAL A 303 9.14 -7.43 -5.98
C VAL A 303 9.52 -6.66 -4.72
N LYS A 304 10.45 -5.71 -4.85
CA LYS A 304 11.04 -4.96 -3.72
C LYS A 304 10.69 -3.48 -3.72
N THR A 305 10.05 -3.00 -4.76
CA THR A 305 9.71 -1.59 -5.00
C THR A 305 8.39 -1.18 -4.35
N ILE A 306 7.64 -2.09 -3.74
CA ILE A 306 6.35 -1.80 -3.09
C ILE A 306 6.63 -1.30 -1.68
N HIS A 307 6.10 -0.14 -1.28
CA HIS A 307 6.07 0.31 0.11
C HIS A 307 4.89 -0.30 0.88
N PHE A 308 3.70 -0.18 0.29
CA PHE A 308 2.45 -0.69 0.85
C PHE A 308 1.52 -1.14 -0.26
N ALA A 309 0.78 -2.21 -0.02
CA ALA A 309 -0.30 -2.63 -0.93
C ALA A 309 -1.50 -3.14 -0.13
N ARG A 310 -2.71 -2.86 -0.62
CA ARG A 310 -3.95 -3.27 0.04
C ARG A 310 -4.97 -3.80 -0.95
N TRP A 311 -5.73 -4.79 -0.50
CA TRP A 311 -6.91 -5.30 -1.15
C TRP A 311 -8.10 -5.10 -0.22
N LEU A 312 -9.18 -4.54 -0.73
CA LEU A 312 -10.41 -4.31 0.05
C LEU A 312 -11.63 -4.73 -0.74
N PHE A 313 -12.59 -5.31 -0.04
CA PHE A 313 -13.92 -5.56 -0.59
C PHE A 313 -14.83 -4.39 -0.31
N VAL A 314 -15.58 -3.93 -1.32
CA VAL A 314 -16.64 -2.94 -1.17
C VAL A 314 -17.96 -3.45 -1.76
N ASP A 315 -19.07 -2.79 -1.40
CA ASP A 315 -20.44 -3.10 -1.85
C ASP A 315 -20.88 -4.55 -1.63
N GLY A 316 -20.60 -5.08 -0.44
CA GLY A 316 -20.94 -6.46 -0.11
C GLY A 316 -20.10 -7.49 -0.86
N LYS A 317 -18.80 -7.20 -1.06
CA LYS A 317 -17.84 -8.02 -1.82
C LYS A 317 -18.22 -8.18 -3.29
N ARG A 318 -18.86 -7.16 -3.87
CA ARG A 318 -19.17 -7.09 -5.31
C ARG A 318 -18.11 -6.33 -6.10
N ARG A 319 -17.34 -5.43 -5.46
CA ARG A 319 -16.09 -4.87 -6.02
C ARG A 319 -14.91 -5.20 -5.13
N VAL A 320 -13.73 -5.19 -5.74
CA VAL A 320 -12.45 -5.13 -5.06
C VAL A 320 -11.71 -3.87 -5.50
N ILE A 321 -11.13 -3.17 -4.55
CA ILE A 321 -10.14 -2.13 -4.81
C ILE A 321 -8.77 -2.70 -4.45
N PHE A 322 -7.84 -2.58 -5.38
CA PHE A 322 -6.42 -2.77 -5.13
C PHE A 322 -5.74 -1.41 -5.15
N ALA A 323 -4.96 -1.11 -4.12
CA ALA A 323 -4.16 0.11 -4.09
C ALA A 323 -2.74 -0.21 -3.64
N SER A 324 -1.76 0.46 -4.24
CA SER A 324 -0.34 0.31 -3.93
C SER A 324 0.37 1.66 -3.92
N ASN A 325 1.40 1.78 -3.10
CA ASN A 325 2.43 2.82 -3.16
C ASN A 325 3.74 2.13 -3.52
N TYR A 326 4.39 2.52 -4.62
CA TYR A 326 5.55 1.81 -5.16
C TYR A 326 6.58 2.76 -5.78
N ASP A 327 7.82 2.30 -5.96
CA ASP A 327 8.90 3.09 -6.57
C ASP A 327 8.92 3.00 -8.09
N GLY A 328 9.34 4.08 -8.74
CA GLY A 328 9.58 4.12 -10.19
C GLY A 328 8.31 4.13 -11.03
N SER A 329 8.45 3.92 -12.33
CA SER A 329 7.34 4.07 -13.29
C SER A 329 6.34 2.92 -13.23
N LEU A 330 5.10 3.18 -13.66
CA LEU A 330 4.08 2.13 -13.75
C LEU A 330 4.50 0.97 -14.65
N GLU A 331 5.16 1.23 -15.78
CA GLU A 331 5.59 0.17 -16.69
C GLU A 331 6.59 -0.78 -16.01
N SER A 332 7.65 -0.25 -15.39
CA SER A 332 8.62 -1.08 -14.67
C SER A 332 7.97 -1.84 -13.52
N TYR A 333 7.01 -1.22 -12.84
CA TYR A 333 6.25 -1.86 -11.78
C TYR A 333 5.43 -3.04 -12.33
N MET A 334 4.69 -2.85 -13.44
CA MET A 334 3.88 -3.90 -14.05
C MET A 334 4.71 -5.05 -14.62
N ASP A 335 5.85 -4.76 -15.24
CA ASP A 335 6.77 -5.78 -15.75
C ASP A 335 7.23 -6.70 -14.60
N ASP A 336 7.60 -6.13 -13.46
CA ASP A 336 7.95 -6.87 -12.26
C ASP A 336 6.80 -7.79 -11.78
N PHE A 337 5.55 -7.33 -11.83
CA PHE A 337 4.42 -8.19 -11.47
C PHE A 337 4.20 -9.32 -12.46
N ILE A 338 4.28 -9.04 -13.76
CA ILE A 338 4.05 -10.05 -14.80
C ILE A 338 5.15 -11.11 -14.74
N ASP A 339 6.41 -10.71 -14.65
CA ASP A 339 7.55 -11.62 -14.71
C ASP A 339 7.67 -12.47 -13.44
N LYS A 340 7.48 -11.85 -12.26
CA LYS A 340 7.76 -12.51 -10.97
C LYS A 340 6.52 -13.11 -10.32
N VAL A 341 5.37 -12.46 -10.46
CA VAL A 341 4.17 -12.76 -9.65
C VAL A 341 2.87 -12.85 -10.46
N ALA A 342 2.93 -13.12 -11.78
CA ALA A 342 1.73 -13.31 -12.61
C ALA A 342 0.75 -14.36 -12.04
N TRP A 343 1.27 -15.41 -11.40
CA TRP A 343 0.44 -16.43 -10.74
C TRP A 343 -0.41 -15.84 -9.60
N GLY A 344 0.16 -14.88 -8.85
CA GLY A 344 -0.52 -14.18 -7.75
C GLY A 344 -1.53 -13.17 -8.27
N LEU A 345 -1.17 -12.42 -9.33
CA LEU A 345 -2.12 -11.57 -10.06
C LEU A 345 -3.33 -12.39 -10.53
N ASN A 346 -3.08 -13.53 -11.17
CA ASN A 346 -4.13 -14.43 -11.65
C ASN A 346 -5.01 -14.95 -10.51
N ALA A 347 -4.43 -15.34 -9.37
CA ALA A 347 -5.19 -15.86 -8.24
C ALA A 347 -6.22 -14.87 -7.71
N VAL A 348 -5.88 -13.57 -7.67
CA VAL A 348 -6.76 -12.52 -7.18
C VAL A 348 -7.65 -11.99 -8.31
N PHE A 349 -7.05 -11.42 -9.34
CA PHE A 349 -7.73 -10.57 -10.33
C PHE A 349 -8.51 -11.36 -11.38
N SER A 350 -8.25 -12.64 -11.59
CA SER A 350 -9.08 -13.48 -12.48
C SER A 350 -10.52 -13.67 -12.00
N ASN A 351 -10.81 -13.30 -10.74
CA ASN A 351 -12.17 -13.25 -10.23
C ASN A 351 -12.91 -11.96 -10.64
N GLY A 352 -12.21 -10.98 -11.23
CA GLY A 352 -12.78 -9.76 -11.80
C GLY A 352 -13.40 -10.00 -13.18
N LEU A 353 -14.45 -9.24 -13.49
CA LEU A 353 -15.07 -9.19 -14.82
C LEU A 353 -14.04 -8.72 -15.86
N GLY A 354 -14.03 -9.33 -17.05
CA GLY A 354 -13.17 -8.94 -18.17
C GLY A 354 -11.69 -9.33 -18.08
N TYR A 355 -11.23 -9.93 -16.97
CA TYR A 355 -9.82 -10.28 -16.81
C TYR A 355 -9.35 -11.28 -17.89
N PRO A 356 -8.07 -11.22 -18.36
CA PRO A 356 -7.50 -12.18 -19.31
C PRO A 356 -7.74 -13.64 -18.95
N ARG A 357 -7.84 -14.52 -19.95
CA ARG A 357 -8.17 -15.94 -19.70
C ARG A 357 -7.11 -16.63 -18.85
N VAL A 358 -7.56 -17.22 -17.74
CA VAL A 358 -6.72 -18.00 -16.81
C VAL A 358 -7.08 -19.47 -16.90
N ARG A 359 -6.09 -20.34 -16.65
CA ARG A 359 -6.32 -21.76 -16.40
C ARG A 359 -5.88 -22.15 -15.01
N TRP A 360 -6.73 -22.90 -14.32
CA TRP A 360 -6.46 -23.42 -12.97
C TRP A 360 -6.07 -22.32 -11.98
N LEU A 361 -6.74 -21.16 -12.08
CA LEU A 361 -6.57 -19.97 -11.24
C LEU A 361 -5.20 -19.27 -11.34
N LEU A 362 -4.16 -19.94 -11.83
CA LEU A 362 -2.78 -19.49 -11.72
C LEU A 362 -2.06 -19.30 -13.08
N LEU A 363 -2.46 -20.05 -14.11
CA LEU A 363 -1.72 -20.12 -15.37
C LEU A 363 -2.30 -19.17 -16.42
N ASP A 364 -1.45 -18.79 -17.39
CA ASP A 364 -1.77 -17.88 -18.51
C ASP A 364 -2.10 -16.48 -17.97
N GLY A 365 -3.30 -15.94 -18.24
CA GLY A 365 -3.77 -14.69 -17.62
C GLY A 365 -2.84 -13.51 -17.85
N ALA A 366 -2.28 -12.97 -16.76
CA ALA A 366 -1.33 -11.85 -16.77
C ALA A 366 -0.09 -12.06 -17.65
N ARG A 367 0.23 -13.30 -18.00
CA ARG A 367 1.32 -13.60 -18.96
C ARG A 367 1.02 -13.15 -20.39
N ASP A 368 -0.24 -12.91 -20.72
CA ASP A 368 -0.59 -12.10 -21.88
C ASP A 368 -0.46 -10.62 -21.48
N GLU A 369 0.78 -10.13 -21.54
CA GLU A 369 1.17 -8.81 -21.06
C GLU A 369 0.30 -7.71 -21.66
N GLN A 370 0.10 -7.73 -22.98
CA GLN A 370 -0.64 -6.68 -23.67
C GLN A 370 -2.11 -6.66 -23.24
N ALA A 371 -2.75 -7.83 -23.15
CA ALA A 371 -4.13 -7.93 -22.66
C ALA A 371 -4.24 -7.48 -21.21
N PHE A 372 -3.29 -7.88 -20.36
CA PHE A 372 -3.28 -7.50 -18.94
C PHE A 372 -3.04 -6.01 -18.74
N LYS A 373 -2.05 -5.40 -19.41
CA LYS A 373 -1.78 -3.96 -19.32
C LYS A 373 -2.95 -3.12 -19.83
N ASN A 374 -3.61 -3.53 -20.91
CA ASN A 374 -4.85 -2.87 -21.38
C ASN A 374 -5.96 -2.98 -20.34
N TYR A 375 -6.21 -4.20 -19.83
CA TYR A 375 -7.20 -4.45 -18.78
C TYR A 375 -6.94 -3.58 -17.55
N LEU A 376 -5.69 -3.52 -17.09
CA LEU A 376 -5.25 -2.74 -15.95
C LEU A 376 -5.54 -1.25 -16.15
N ARG A 377 -5.10 -0.66 -17.27
CA ARG A 377 -5.31 0.77 -17.57
C ARG A 377 -6.80 1.13 -17.72
N CYS A 378 -7.64 0.21 -18.18
CA CYS A 378 -9.10 0.39 -18.21
C CYS A 378 -9.73 0.39 -16.81
N HIS A 379 -9.14 -0.31 -15.84
CA HIS A 379 -9.67 -0.46 -14.47
C HIS A 379 -8.95 0.41 -13.43
N GLN A 380 -7.86 1.08 -13.81
CA GLN A 380 -7.16 2.03 -12.97
C GLN A 380 -8.03 3.27 -12.73
N VAL A 381 -8.01 3.83 -11.53
CA VAL A 381 -8.70 5.09 -11.17
C VAL A 381 -7.65 6.20 -11.03
N PRO A 382 -7.89 7.40 -11.60
CA PRO A 382 -6.99 8.54 -11.42
C PRO A 382 -6.86 8.90 -9.94
N THR A 383 -5.63 9.09 -9.47
CA THR A 383 -5.35 9.48 -8.08
C THR A 383 -4.90 10.94 -8.05
N GLN A 384 -5.88 11.85 -8.12
CA GLN A 384 -5.61 13.30 -8.22
C GLN A 384 -5.10 13.89 -6.91
N VAL A 385 -5.53 13.35 -5.77
CA VAL A 385 -5.03 13.74 -4.45
C VAL A 385 -4.21 12.60 -3.91
N TRP A 386 -2.90 12.81 -3.77
CA TRP A 386 -1.97 11.85 -3.18
C TRP A 386 -0.82 12.54 -2.46
N TYR A 387 -0.36 11.92 -1.38
CA TYR A 387 0.71 12.43 -0.54
C TYR A 387 1.71 11.31 -0.22
N SER A 388 3.00 11.66 -0.24
CA SER A 388 4.12 10.84 0.26
C SER A 388 4.89 11.64 1.30
N ALA A 389 5.16 11.05 2.46
CA ALA A 389 5.92 11.71 3.52
C ALA A 389 7.44 11.75 3.28
N TYR A 390 7.94 10.98 2.33
CA TYR A 390 9.37 10.83 2.04
C TYR A 390 9.56 10.66 0.53
N ASP A 391 9.19 11.70 -0.21
CA ASP A 391 9.05 11.71 -1.67
C ASP A 391 10.32 11.40 -2.48
N THR A 392 11.50 11.48 -1.87
CA THR A 392 12.79 11.13 -2.48
C THR A 392 13.29 9.73 -2.13
N SER A 393 12.73 9.06 -1.11
CA SER A 393 13.30 7.82 -0.56
C SER A 393 12.62 6.56 -1.10
N THR A 394 13.32 5.81 -1.95
CA THR A 394 12.80 4.52 -2.47
C THR A 394 12.75 3.45 -1.36
N ALA A 395 12.00 2.37 -1.55
CA ALA A 395 12.00 1.23 -0.62
C ALA A 395 13.41 0.63 -0.46
N HIS A 396 14.23 0.71 -1.51
CA HIS A 396 15.65 0.35 -1.46
C HIS A 396 16.45 1.29 -0.55
N ASP A 397 16.27 2.61 -0.68
CA ASP A 397 16.91 3.57 0.22
C ASP A 397 16.49 3.35 1.67
N LEU A 398 15.21 3.06 1.93
CA LEU A 398 14.75 2.77 3.29
C LEU A 398 15.45 1.54 3.89
N ASP A 399 15.74 0.51 3.09
CA ASP A 399 16.52 -0.65 3.53
C ASP A 399 17.99 -0.28 3.81
N ILE A 400 18.63 0.44 2.89
CA ILE A 400 20.01 0.92 3.05
C ILE A 400 20.15 1.77 4.30
N ASN A 401 19.28 2.77 4.49
CA ASN A 401 19.33 3.70 5.62
C ASN A 401 19.18 2.96 6.96
N ALA A 402 18.29 1.95 7.02
CA ALA A 402 18.14 1.12 8.21
C ALA A 402 19.38 0.25 8.48
N ARG A 403 20.02 -0.29 7.44
CA ARG A 403 21.27 -1.07 7.55
C ARG A 403 22.44 -0.18 7.99
N ILE A 404 22.52 1.04 7.47
CA ILE A 404 23.47 2.07 7.92
C ILE A 404 23.31 2.30 9.42
N ARG A 405 22.10 2.59 9.89
CA ARG A 405 21.84 2.79 11.32
C ARG A 405 22.20 1.55 12.16
N ALA A 406 21.76 0.36 11.73
CA ALA A 406 22.00 -0.87 12.47
C ALA A 406 23.51 -1.18 12.62
N GLY A 407 24.29 -0.94 11.57
CA GLY A 407 25.74 -1.13 11.59
C GLY A 407 26.51 0.00 12.27
N LEU A 408 25.94 1.19 12.45
CA LEU A 408 26.65 2.33 13.02
C LEU A 408 27.19 2.04 14.43
N PHE A 409 26.37 1.57 15.36
CA PHE A 409 26.78 1.19 16.73
C PHE A 409 26.61 -0.31 17.03
N GLY A 410 26.30 -1.12 16.00
CA GLY A 410 26.22 -2.58 16.12
C GLY A 410 27.59 -3.25 16.35
N HIS A 411 27.58 -4.50 16.77
CA HIS A 411 28.82 -5.29 16.83
C HIS A 411 29.13 -5.84 15.43
N LEU A 412 30.19 -5.33 14.79
CA LEU A 412 30.62 -5.76 13.45
C LEU A 412 32.10 -6.19 13.50
N GLY A 413 32.42 -7.31 12.85
CA GLY A 413 33.79 -7.71 12.55
C GLY A 413 34.42 -6.87 11.41
N PRO A 414 35.69 -7.12 11.04
CA PRO A 414 36.37 -6.36 10.00
C PRO A 414 35.67 -6.41 8.63
N ALA A 415 35.33 -7.61 8.14
CA ALA A 415 34.65 -7.79 6.86
C ALA A 415 33.22 -7.19 6.86
N GLU A 416 32.51 -7.29 7.98
CA GLU A 416 31.19 -6.68 8.13
C GLU A 416 31.26 -5.15 8.18
N THR A 417 32.34 -4.60 8.74
CA THR A 417 32.61 -3.15 8.74
C THR A 417 32.89 -2.63 7.33
N GLU A 418 33.68 -3.38 6.54
CA GLU A 418 33.91 -3.05 5.13
C GLU A 418 32.61 -3.11 4.31
N ALA A 419 31.81 -4.16 4.48
CA ALA A 419 30.51 -4.27 3.82
C ALA A 419 29.52 -3.18 4.26
N TRP A 420 29.63 -2.70 5.50
CA TRP A 420 28.83 -1.57 5.99
C TRP A 420 29.27 -0.24 5.38
N LEU A 421 30.58 -0.01 5.24
CA LEU A 421 31.08 1.20 4.56
C LEU A 421 30.72 1.23 3.07
N ALA A 422 30.59 0.08 2.42
CA ALA A 422 30.15 -0.03 1.03
C ALA A 422 28.66 0.31 0.79
N LEU A 423 27.93 0.75 1.83
CA LEU A 423 26.55 1.25 1.72
C LEU A 423 26.45 2.74 1.40
N PHE A 424 27.56 3.46 1.53
CA PHE A 424 27.74 4.85 1.09
C PHE A 424 28.48 4.82 -0.24
#